data_AF-A0AB33ELX3-F1
#
_entry.id   AF-A0AB33ELX3-F1
#
_cell.length_a   1.000
_cell.length_b   1.000
_cell.length_c   1.000
_cell.angle_alpha   90.00
_cell.angle_beta   90.00
_cell.angle_gamma   90.00
#
_symmetry.space_group_name_H-M   'P 1'
#
loop_
_entity.id
_entity.type
_entity.pdbx_description
1 polymer ?
#
loop_
_entity_poly.entity_id
_entity_poly.type
_entity_poly.pdbx_seq_one_letter_code
_entity_poly.pdbx_strand_id
1 'polypeptide(L)' 'MSERGEPFTDEEYAFLRHVRFGELPNRVRPEERAESTETDTRPDRPDPAGGESEWHLRAGG' A
#
# COMPACT_ATOMS: atom_id res chain seq x y z
N MET A 1 1.13 -21.59 -16.84
CA MET A 1 2.41 -21.49 -16.12
C MET A 1 3.01 -20.15 -16.51
N SER A 2 3.14 -19.21 -15.59
CA SER A 2 3.80 -17.93 -15.92
C SER A 2 5.26 -18.23 -16.19
N GLU A 3 5.66 -18.14 -17.46
CA GLU A 3 7.05 -18.03 -17.84
C GLU A 3 7.61 -16.84 -17.05
N ARG A 4 8.49 -17.12 -16.08
CA ARG A 4 9.22 -16.05 -15.40
C ARG A 4 10.25 -15.58 -16.41
N GLY A 5 9.85 -14.62 -17.24
CA GLY A 5 10.76 -13.90 -18.13
C GLY A 5 11.96 -13.37 -17.34
N GLU A 6 13.06 -13.16 -18.04
CA GLU A 6 14.29 -12.58 -17.50
C GLU A 6 13.96 -11.41 -16.55
N PRO A 7 14.56 -11.34 -15.34
CA PRO A 7 14.34 -10.19 -14.47
C PRO A 7 14.79 -8.90 -15.17
N PHE A 8 13.97 -7.85 -15.06
CA PHE A 8 14.30 -6.53 -15.58
C PHE A 8 15.59 -5.99 -14.96
N THR A 9 16.32 -5.16 -15.71
CA THR A 9 17.47 -4.41 -15.20
C THR A 9 17.04 -3.30 -14.24
N ASP A 10 18.00 -2.74 -13.50
CA ASP A 10 17.75 -1.61 -12.60
C ASP A 10 17.23 -0.38 -13.37
N GLU A 11 17.72 -0.12 -14.58
CA GLU A 11 17.23 0.98 -15.41
C GLU A 11 15.78 0.75 -15.88
N GLU A 12 15.45 -0.48 -16.28
CA GLU A 12 14.09 -0.84 -16.70
C GLU A 12 13.11 -0.71 -15.53
N TYR A 13 13.48 -1.20 -14.35
CA TYR A 13 12.70 -0.99 -13.15
C TYR A 13 12.55 0.49 -12.80
N ALA A 14 13.61 1.30 -12.95
CA ALA A 14 13.55 2.74 -12.71
C ALA A 14 12.56 3.42 -13.66
N PHE A 15 12.61 3.08 -14.95
CA PHE A 15 11.67 3.58 -15.96
C PHE A 15 10.23 3.19 -15.63
N LEU A 16 9.96 1.91 -15.34
CA LEU A 16 8.62 1.43 -15.01
C LEU A 16 8.07 2.07 -13.74
N ARG A 17 8.92 2.28 -12.72
CA ARG A 17 8.56 3.03 -11.52
C ARG A 17 8.16 4.46 -11.86
N HIS A 18 8.94 5.15 -12.69
CA HIS A 18 8.64 6.53 -13.09
C HIS A 18 7.33 6.62 -13.87
N VAL A 19 7.09 5.73 -14.84
CA VAL A 19 5.83 5.71 -15.59
C VAL A 19 4.62 5.50 -14.67
N ARG A 20 4.76 4.62 -13.65
CA ARG A 20 3.67 4.28 -12.74
C ARG A 20 3.41 5.34 -11.66
N PHE A 21 4.47 5.94 -11.12
CA PHE A 21 4.39 6.76 -9.90
C PHE A 21 4.91 8.20 -10.09
N GLY A 22 5.49 8.50 -11.25
CA GLY A 22 6.17 9.76 -11.51
C GLY A 22 7.53 9.87 -10.82
N GLU A 23 7.93 11.11 -10.56
CA GLU A 23 9.18 11.42 -9.86
C GLU A 23 9.12 11.04 -8.39
N LEU A 24 10.28 10.64 -7.84
CA LEU A 24 10.38 10.42 -6.40
C LEU A 24 10.24 11.75 -5.66
N PRO A 25 9.50 11.78 -4.54
CA PRO A 25 9.45 12.96 -3.70
C PRO A 25 10.85 13.28 -3.14
N ASN A 26 11.05 14.56 -2.82
CA ASN A 26 12.31 15.03 -2.21
C ASN A 26 12.63 14.21 -0.94
N ARG A 27 13.89 13.82 -0.81
CA ARG A 27 14.34 13.11 0.39
C ARG A 27 14.31 14.07 1.58
N VAL A 28 13.56 13.68 2.61
CA VAL A 28 13.49 14.38 3.90
C VAL A 28 14.65 13.94 4.78
N ARG A 29 15.37 14.90 5.38
CA ARG A 29 16.48 14.58 6.28
C ARG A 29 15.93 13.96 7.57
N PRO A 30 16.69 13.09 8.27
CA PRO A 30 16.21 12.47 9.50
C PRO A 30 15.67 13.46 10.54
N GLU A 31 16.31 14.63 10.66
CA GLU A 31 15.94 15.69 11.61
C GLU A 31 14.65 16.43 11.24
N GLU A 32 14.20 16.31 9.99
CA GLU A 32 13.00 16.95 9.45
C GLU A 32 11.80 16.00 9.40
N ARG A 33 11.99 14.73 9.79
CA ARG A 33 10.90 13.74 9.83
C ARG A 33 9.95 14.07 10.96
N ALA A 34 8.65 13.92 10.69
CA ALA A 34 7.64 14.02 11.73
C ALA A 34 7.82 12.90 12.77
N GLU A 35 7.69 13.24 14.05
CA GLU A 35 7.67 12.26 15.13
C GLU A 35 6.47 11.33 14.93
N SER A 36 6.72 10.02 15.01
CA SER A 36 5.67 9.00 14.87
C SER A 36 5.26 8.53 16.26
N THR A 37 3.96 8.50 16.52
CA THR A 37 3.41 7.82 17.70
C THR A 37 2.90 6.45 17.28
N GLU A 38 2.98 5.50 18.21
CA GLU A 38 2.29 4.22 18.03
C GLU A 38 0.78 4.48 17.94
N THR A 39 0.15 3.92 16.92
CA THR A 39 -1.31 3.88 16.79
C THR A 39 -1.83 2.60 17.39
N ASP A 40 -3.01 2.64 18.01
CA ASP A 40 -3.69 1.45 18.52
C ASP A 40 -3.85 0.37 17.44
N THR A 41 -3.89 -0.88 17.88
CA THR A 41 -4.15 -2.03 17.02
C THR A 41 -5.42 -1.79 16.20
N ARG A 42 -5.31 -1.98 14.88
CA ARG A 42 -6.46 -1.89 13.99
C ARG A 42 -7.55 -2.84 14.50
N PRO A 43 -8.81 -2.39 14.65
CA PRO A 43 -9.89 -3.28 15.03
C PRO A 43 -10.00 -4.45 14.05
N ASP A 44 -10.29 -5.66 14.54
CA ASP A 44 -10.46 -6.86 13.71
C ASP A 44 -11.54 -6.68 12.64
N ARG A 45 -12.47 -5.74 12.86
CA ARG A 45 -13.56 -5.41 11.97
C ARG A 45 -13.55 -3.92 11.64
N PRO A 46 -13.71 -3.52 10.36
CA PRO A 46 -13.95 -2.12 10.02
C PRO A 46 -15.23 -1.62 10.68
N ASP A 47 -15.30 -0.32 10.95
CA ASP A 47 -16.52 0.28 11.49
C ASP A 47 -17.74 -0.12 10.63
N PRO A 48 -18.80 -0.64 11.25
CA PRO A 48 -19.96 -1.12 10.52
C PRO A 48 -20.62 0.05 9.79
N ALA A 49 -20.56 0.07 8.47
CA ALA A 49 -21.30 1.00 7.62
C ALA A 49 -22.80 0.66 7.53
N GLY A 50 -23.37 0.06 8.59
CA GLY A 50 -24.69 -0.55 8.61
C GLY A 50 -24.81 -1.69 9.65
N GLY A 51 -25.93 -2.42 9.69
CA GLY A 51 -26.14 -3.49 10.67
C GLY A 51 -25.23 -4.71 10.48
N GLU A 52 -25.15 -5.61 11.47
CA GLU A 52 -24.32 -6.83 11.40
C GLU A 52 -24.60 -7.69 10.16
N SER A 53 -25.86 -7.74 9.73
CA SER A 53 -26.34 -8.43 8.53
C SER A 53 -25.71 -7.91 7.25
N GLU A 54 -25.48 -6.60 7.12
CA GLU A 54 -24.91 -6.00 5.91
C GLU A 54 -23.45 -6.43 5.70
N TRP A 55 -22.75 -6.74 6.79
CA TRP A 55 -21.36 -7.20 6.74
C TRP A 55 -21.25 -8.66 6.29
N HIS A 56 -22.13 -9.54 6.80
CA HIS A 56 -22.22 -10.92 6.31
C HIS A 56 -22.52 -10.99 4.81
N LEU A 57 -23.36 -10.08 4.30
CA LEU A 57 -23.69 -10.00 2.88
C LEU A 57 -22.50 -9.53 2.01
N ARG A 58 -21.59 -8.71 2.54
CA ARG A 58 -20.39 -8.25 1.80
C ARG A 58 -19.24 -9.26 1.81
N ALA A 59 -19.11 -10.07 2.85
CA ALA A 59 -18.00 -11.02 2.99
C ALA A 59 -18.13 -12.27 2.09
N GLY A 60 -19.27 -12.42 1.38
CA GLY A 60 -19.60 -13.63 0.63
C GLY A 60 -20.03 -14.72 1.60
N GLY A 61 -21.35 -14.93 1.71
CA GLY A 61 -21.95 -15.91 2.62
C GLY A 61 -21.53 -17.35 2.39
#